data_AF-A0A1U7M3Q1-F1
#
_entry.id   AF-A0A1U7M3Q1-F1
#
_cell.length_a   1.000
_cell.length_b   1.000
_cell.length_c   1.000
_cell.angle_alpha   90.00
_cell.angle_beta   90.00
_cell.angle_gamma   90.00
#
_symmetry.space_group_name_H-M   'P 1'
#
loop_
_entity.id
_entity.type
_entity.pdbx_description
1 polymer ?
#
loop_
_entity_poly.entity_id
_entity_poly.type
_entity_poly.pdbx_seq_one_letter_code
_entity_poly.pdbx_strand_id
1 'polypeptide(L)'
;MLIGYIPLSLRNMVFPLARFGSSAAWLFIMIGLLIPSLGSLMNIGILLFGTAVLFQIITLPVEFNASSRALELLDTNGFVVENEIEGAKKVLNAAALTYIAAMASAIAQLIRLILIRNRNNQD
;
A
#
# COMPACT_ATOMS: atom_id res chain seq x y z
N MET A 1 -27.77 -21.25 -0.51
CA MET A 1 -27.62 -20.10 -1.43
C MET A 1 -27.62 -18.85 -0.56
N LEU A 2 -26.70 -17.89 -0.74
CA LEU A 2 -26.57 -16.59 -0.01
C LEU A 2 -25.57 -16.47 1.16
N ILE A 3 -24.30 -16.86 1.02
CA ILE A 3 -23.21 -16.34 1.89
C ILE A 3 -22.07 -15.65 1.08
N GLY A 4 -22.22 -15.53 -0.25
CA GLY A 4 -21.15 -15.06 -1.14
C GLY A 4 -21.13 -13.56 -1.49
N TYR A 5 -22.06 -12.74 -1.00
CA TYR A 5 -22.24 -11.35 -1.49
C TYR A 5 -21.57 -10.27 -0.62
N ILE A 6 -21.21 -10.58 0.62
CA ILE A 6 -20.58 -9.63 1.55
C ILE A 6 -19.14 -9.25 1.13
N PRO A 7 -18.29 -10.18 0.63
CA PRO A 7 -16.94 -9.81 0.18
C PRO A 7 -16.95 -8.93 -1.07
N LEU A 8 -17.92 -9.11 -1.97
CA LEU A 8 -18.02 -8.34 -3.22
C LEU A 8 -18.55 -6.92 -2.98
N SER A 9 -19.55 -6.75 -2.11
CA SER A 9 -20.08 -5.43 -1.77
C SER A 9 -19.08 -4.60 -0.95
N LEU A 10 -18.35 -5.23 -0.02
CA LEU A 10 -17.24 -4.58 0.70
C LEU A 10 -16.14 -4.13 -0.25
N ARG A 11 -15.73 -4.97 -1.21
CA ARG A 11 -14.75 -4.59 -2.24
C ARG A 11 -15.21 -3.38 -3.06
N ASN A 12 -16.48 -3.34 -3.47
CA ASN A 12 -17.03 -2.24 -4.27
C ASN A 12 -17.15 -0.92 -3.50
N MET A 13 -17.29 -0.96 -2.17
CA MET A 13 -17.33 0.24 -1.32
C MET A 13 -15.93 0.72 -0.93
N VAL A 14 -15.00 -0.21 -0.64
CA VAL A 14 -13.64 0.11 -0.22
C VAL A 14 -12.78 0.61 -1.38
N PHE A 15 -13.00 0.13 -2.61
CA PHE A 15 -12.21 0.52 -3.78
C PHE A 15 -12.25 2.03 -4.10
N PRO A 16 -13.41 2.70 -4.19
CA PRO A 16 -13.45 4.14 -4.40
C PRO A 16 -12.94 4.92 -3.17
N LEU A 17 -13.18 4.44 -1.95
CA LEU A 17 -12.71 5.09 -0.73
C LEU A 17 -11.18 5.02 -0.58
N ALA A 18 -10.55 3.91 -0.95
CA ALA A 18 -9.10 3.75 -0.92
C ALA A 18 -8.41 4.61 -1.99
N ARG A 19 -8.98 4.67 -3.21
CA ARG A 19 -8.50 5.58 -4.26
C ARG A 19 -8.65 7.04 -3.84
N PHE A 20 -9.81 7.40 -3.28
CA PHE A 20 -10.08 8.76 -2.86
C PHE A 20 -9.22 9.16 -1.65
N GLY A 21 -9.00 8.26 -0.69
CA GLY A 21 -8.16 8.49 0.48
C GLY A 21 -6.71 8.79 0.12
N SER A 22 -6.11 7.97 -0.76
CA SER A 22 -4.71 8.19 -1.21
C SER A 22 -4.56 9.44 -2.08
N SER A 23 -5.51 9.73 -2.98
CA SER A 23 -5.47 10.95 -3.80
C SER A 23 -5.75 12.22 -2.97
N ALA A 24 -6.69 12.15 -2.03
CA ALA A 24 -7.03 13.27 -1.15
C ALA A 24 -5.93 13.56 -0.12
N ALA A 25 -5.22 12.53 0.37
CA ALA A 25 -4.08 12.71 1.26
C ALA A 25 -3.02 13.62 0.64
N TRP A 26 -2.63 13.37 -0.60
CA TRP A 26 -1.66 14.20 -1.32
C TRP A 26 -2.21 15.61 -1.59
N LEU A 27 -3.49 15.75 -1.94
CA LEU A 27 -4.10 17.07 -2.13
C LEU A 27 -4.03 17.91 -0.83
N PHE A 28 -4.40 17.32 0.31
CA PHE A 28 -4.38 18.02 1.60
C PHE A 28 -2.97 18.32 2.10
N ILE A 29 -2.00 17.42 1.86
CA ILE A 29 -0.58 17.67 2.16
C ILE A 29 -0.07 18.86 1.33
N MET A 30 -0.35 18.91 0.02
CA MET A 30 0.09 20.03 -0.83
C MET A 30 -0.52 21.36 -0.42
N ILE A 31 -1.83 21.40 -0.18
CA ILE A 31 -2.53 22.62 0.23
C ILE A 31 -1.98 23.13 1.57
N GLY A 32 -1.80 22.24 2.55
CA GLY A 32 -1.28 22.61 3.87
C GLY A 32 0.22 22.97 3.88
N LEU A 33 0.98 22.54 2.89
CA LEU A 33 2.40 22.90 2.72
C LEU A 33 2.56 24.24 1.99
N LEU A 34 1.74 24.51 0.97
CA LEU A 34 1.80 25.75 0.18
C LEU A 34 1.11 26.93 0.88
N ILE A 35 0.10 26.67 1.72
CA ILE A 35 -0.67 27.70 2.42
C ILE A 35 -0.51 27.47 3.94
N PRO A 36 0.45 28.18 4.60
CA PRO A 36 0.75 27.97 6.01
C PRO A 36 -0.46 28.16 6.95
N SER A 37 -1.37 29.08 6.62
CA SER A 37 -2.61 29.33 7.38
C SER A 37 -3.57 28.13 7.39
N LEU A 38 -3.44 27.21 6.43
CA LEU A 38 -4.20 25.97 6.35
C LEU A 38 -3.40 24.76 6.87
N GLY A 39 -2.42 24.98 7.75
CA GLY A 39 -1.59 23.93 8.31
C GLY A 39 -2.33 22.75 8.95
N SER A 40 -3.57 22.97 9.43
CA SER A 40 -4.45 21.90 9.92
C SER A 40 -4.81 20.86 8.84
N LEU A 41 -4.94 21.28 7.57
CA LEU A 41 -5.17 20.36 6.45
C LEU A 41 -3.97 19.44 6.24
N MET A 42 -2.75 19.91 6.49
CA MET A 42 -1.56 19.07 6.41
C MET A 42 -1.61 17.93 7.43
N ASN A 43 -2.12 18.18 8.64
CA ASN A 43 -2.29 17.14 9.66
C ASN A 43 -3.32 16.08 9.23
N ILE A 44 -4.43 16.52 8.62
CA ILE A 44 -5.45 15.61 8.06
C ILE A 44 -4.84 14.76 6.94
N GLY A 45 -4.07 15.38 6.05
CA GLY A 45 -3.37 14.68 4.97
C GLY A 45 -2.33 13.67 5.47
N ILE A 46 -1.55 14.03 6.50
CA ILE A 46 -0.59 13.12 7.16
C ILE A 46 -1.33 11.95 7.82
N LEU A 47 -2.45 12.20 8.50
CA LEU A 47 -3.25 11.14 9.11
C LEU A 47 -3.78 10.17 8.05
N LEU A 48 -4.37 10.67 6.97
CA LEU A 48 -4.87 9.86 5.87
C LEU A 48 -3.75 9.06 5.21
N PHE A 49 -2.61 9.69 4.93
CA PHE A 49 -1.44 9.00 4.37
C PHE A 49 -0.90 7.92 5.31
N GLY A 50 -0.85 8.21 6.62
CA GLY A 50 -0.47 7.25 7.64
C GLY A 50 -1.38 6.02 7.66
N THR A 51 -2.70 6.20 7.54
CA THR A 51 -3.63 5.07 7.44
C THR A 51 -3.41 4.23 6.18
N ALA A 52 -3.08 4.85 5.05
CA ALA A 52 -2.76 4.14 3.81
C ALA A 52 -1.46 3.33 3.94
N VAL A 53 -0.42 3.91 4.54
CA VAL A 53 0.85 3.21 4.81
C VAL A 53 0.64 2.03 5.76
N LEU A 54 -0.14 2.21 6.84
CA LEU A 54 -0.49 1.12 7.76
C LEU A 54 -1.25 0.00 7.06
N PHE A 55 -2.23 0.35 6.23
CA PHE A 55 -2.96 -0.64 5.44
C PHE A 55 -2.02 -1.43 4.54
N GLN A 56 -1.11 -0.76 3.84
CA GLN A 56 -0.12 -1.41 2.98
C GLN A 56 0.81 -2.35 3.75
N ILE A 57 1.24 -1.99 4.98
CA ILE A 57 2.03 -2.87 5.84
C ILE A 57 1.25 -4.14 6.21
N ILE A 58 -0.04 -4.02 6.52
CA ILE A 58 -0.89 -5.14 6.93
C ILE A 58 -1.24 -6.06 5.76
N THR A 59 -1.45 -5.52 4.55
CA THR A 59 -1.83 -6.33 3.38
C THR A 59 -0.64 -7.01 2.70
N LEU A 60 0.56 -6.45 2.86
CA LEU A 60 1.77 -7.00 2.24
C LEU A 60 2.00 -8.50 2.54
N PRO A 61 1.93 -8.97 3.81
CA PRO A 61 2.12 -10.38 4.13
C PRO A 61 1.11 -11.32 3.48
N VAL A 62 -0.15 -10.90 3.31
CA VAL A 62 -1.19 -11.75 2.72
C VAL A 62 -1.00 -11.86 1.20
N GLU A 63 -0.55 -10.78 0.54
CA GLU A 63 -0.19 -10.80 -0.88
C GLU A 63 1.01 -11.72 -1.14
N PHE A 64 2.00 -11.68 -0.26
CA PHE A 64 3.15 -12.59 -0.27
C PHE A 64 2.77 -14.06 -0.14
N ASN A 65 1.93 -14.39 0.84
CA ASN A 65 1.49 -15.76 1.08
C ASN A 65 0.68 -16.31 -0.11
N ALA A 66 -0.20 -15.48 -0.71
CA ALA A 66 -0.95 -15.86 -1.90
C ALA A 66 -0.03 -16.17 -3.10
N SER A 67 0.99 -15.33 -3.31
CA SER A 67 1.99 -15.51 -4.37
C SER A 67 2.80 -16.80 -4.21
N SER A 68 3.29 -17.09 -2.99
CA SER A 68 4.03 -18.32 -2.69
C SER A 68 3.19 -19.58 -2.90
N ARG A 69 1.92 -19.56 -2.48
CA ARG A 69 0.99 -20.68 -2.64
C ARG A 69 0.60 -20.92 -4.11
N ALA A 70 0.49 -19.88 -4.92
CA ALA A 70 0.26 -20.02 -6.36
C ALA A 70 1.42 -20.76 -7.04
N LEU A 71 2.66 -20.44 -6.65
CA LEU A 71 3.87 -21.12 -7.11
C LEU A 71 3.87 -22.63 -6.78
N GLU A 72 3.48 -22.98 -5.56
CA GLU A 72 3.38 -24.39 -5.11
C GLU A 72 2.28 -25.17 -5.87
N LEU A 73 1.16 -24.52 -6.19
CA LEU A 73 0.10 -25.12 -7.00
C LEU A 73 0.52 -25.32 -8.46
N LEU A 74 1.32 -24.42 -9.02
CA LEU A 74 1.83 -24.56 -10.39
C LEU A 74 2.83 -25.72 -10.51
N ASP A 75 3.66 -25.92 -9.49
CA ASP A 75 4.59 -27.05 -9.35
C ASP A 75 3.82 -28.38 -9.23
N THR A 76 2.86 -28.45 -8.29
CA THR A 76 2.10 -29.68 -8.00
C THR A 76 1.22 -30.17 -9.16
N ASN A 77 0.69 -29.26 -9.99
CA ASN A 77 -0.19 -29.62 -11.11
C ASN A 77 0.55 -29.85 -12.44
N GLY A 78 1.89 -29.83 -12.46
CA GLY A 78 2.69 -30.12 -13.65
C GLY A 78 2.56 -29.07 -14.76
N PHE A 79 2.17 -27.83 -14.43
CA PHE A 79 2.04 -26.74 -15.40
C PHE A 79 3.39 -26.08 -15.75
N VAL A 80 4.46 -26.42 -15.03
CA VAL A 80 5.80 -25.84 -15.18
C VAL A 80 6.83 -26.97 -15.21
N VAL A 81 7.75 -26.94 -16.17
CA VAL A 81 8.85 -27.90 -16.22
C VAL A 81 9.81 -27.60 -15.07
N GLU A 82 10.36 -28.63 -14.41
CA GLU A 82 11.18 -28.51 -13.18
C GLU A 82 12.34 -27.50 -13.30
N ASN A 83 12.85 -27.27 -14.52
CA ASN A 83 13.89 -26.29 -14.85
C ASN A 83 13.42 -24.82 -14.97
N GLU A 84 12.11 -24.56 -15.11
CA GLU A 84 11.53 -23.20 -15.23
C GLU A 84 11.08 -22.65 -13.86
N ILE A 85 10.85 -23.53 -12.88
CA ILE A 85 10.38 -23.17 -11.52
C ILE A 85 11.38 -22.27 -10.81
N GLU A 86 12.67 -22.55 -10.92
CA GLU A 86 13.72 -21.73 -10.29
C GLU A 86 13.75 -20.31 -10.87
N GLY A 87 13.63 -20.19 -12.20
CA GLY A 87 13.52 -18.91 -12.89
C GLY A 87 12.27 -18.13 -12.47
N ALA A 88 11.11 -18.79 -12.41
CA ALA A 88 9.87 -18.20 -11.94
C ALA A 88 9.99 -17.69 -10.50
N LYS A 89 10.51 -18.50 -9.57
CA LYS A 89 10.76 -18.11 -8.17
C LYS A 89 11.65 -16.87 -8.09
N LYS A 90 12.72 -16.79 -8.90
CA LYS A 90 13.62 -15.63 -8.92
C LYS A 90 12.91 -14.34 -9.36
N VAL A 91 12.08 -14.41 -10.40
CA VAL A 91 11.30 -13.26 -10.88
C VAL A 91 10.25 -12.84 -9.84
N LEU A 92 9.54 -13.79 -9.24
CA LEU A 92 8.55 -13.54 -8.19
C LEU A 92 9.19 -12.90 -6.95
N ASN A 93 10.36 -13.38 -6.53
CA ASN A 93 11.14 -12.76 -5.46
C ASN A 93 11.60 -11.34 -5.80
N ALA A 94 12.00 -11.08 -7.05
CA ALA A 94 12.37 -9.72 -7.49
C ALA A 94 11.17 -8.76 -7.50
N ALA A 95 10.00 -9.21 -7.96
CA ALA A 95 8.76 -8.43 -7.93
C ALA A 95 8.35 -8.11 -6.49
N ALA A 96 8.46 -9.09 -5.59
CA ALA A 96 8.26 -8.94 -4.16
C ALA A 96 9.15 -7.86 -3.52
N LEU A 97 10.44 -7.81 -3.88
CA LEU A 97 11.37 -6.79 -3.39
C LEU A 97 10.92 -5.37 -3.79
N THR A 98 10.25 -5.22 -4.94
CA THR A 98 9.71 -3.92 -5.38
C THR A 98 8.57 -3.46 -4.48
N TYR A 99 7.70 -4.37 -4.01
CA TYR A 99 6.67 -4.05 -3.02
C TYR A 99 7.26 -3.61 -1.68
N ILE A 100 8.30 -4.30 -1.20
CA ILE A 100 9.00 -3.94 0.03
C ILE A 100 9.65 -2.55 -0.11
N ALA A 101 10.30 -2.28 -1.25
CA ALA A 101 10.89 -0.98 -1.54
C ALA A 101 9.84 0.14 -1.58
N ALA A 102 8.68 -0.11 -2.18
CA ALA A 102 7.57 0.84 -2.21
C ALA A 102 7.04 1.15 -0.79
N MET A 103 6.86 0.12 0.05
CA MET A 103 6.47 0.29 1.46
C MET A 103 7.50 1.09 2.25
N ALA A 104 8.79 0.75 2.12
CA ALA A 104 9.87 1.46 2.80
C ALA A 104 9.93 2.94 2.38
N SER A 105 9.77 3.22 1.08
CA SER A 105 9.67 4.59 0.55
C SER A 105 8.48 5.35 1.13
N ALA A 106 7.31 4.71 1.22
CA ALA A 106 6.12 5.33 1.80
C ALA A 106 6.28 5.66 3.28
N ILE A 107 6.93 4.79 4.06
CA ILE A 107 7.29 5.05 5.46
C ILE A 107 8.27 6.22 5.57
N ALA A 108 9.32 6.24 4.74
CA ALA A 108 10.28 7.34 4.72
C ALA A 108 9.62 8.68 4.38
N GLN A 109 8.67 8.68 3.43
CA GLN A 109 7.87 9.86 3.09
C GLN A 109 7.00 10.32 4.26
N LEU A 110 6.34 9.40 4.98
CA LEU A 110 5.52 9.74 6.14
C LEU A 110 6.36 10.42 7.23
N ILE A 111 7.53 9.85 7.53
CA ILE A 111 8.48 10.44 8.49
C ILE A 111 8.90 11.85 8.02
N ARG A 112 9.26 12.00 6.73
CA ARG A 112 9.63 13.30 6.16
C ARG A 112 8.53 14.34 6.33
N LEU A 113 7.27 13.99 6.10
CA LEU A 113 6.14 14.92 6.23
C LEU A 113 5.92 15.36 7.68
N ILE A 114 6.07 14.44 8.64
CA ILE A 114 5.99 14.75 10.08
C ILE A 114 7.10 15.73 10.48
N LEU A 115 8.33 15.51 10.01
CA LEU A 115 9.46 16.41 10.29
C LEU A 115 9.23 17.81 9.72
N ILE A 116 8.72 17.92 8.48
CA ILE A 116 8.38 19.21 7.86
C ILE A 116 7.27 19.91 8.66
N ARG A 117 6.23 19.18 9.09
CA ARG A 117 5.15 19.74 9.91
C ARG A 117 5.66 20.32 11.22
N ASN A 118 6.51 19.58 11.91
CA ASN A 118 7.04 19.99 13.21
C ASN A 118 7.90 21.24 13.11
N ARG A 119 8.71 21.37 12.04
CA ARG A 119 9.49 22.59 11.80
C ARG A 119 8.59 23.80 11.59
N ASN A 120 7.57 23.69 10.73
CA ASN A 120 6.66 24.80 10.44
C ASN A 120 5.76 25.21 11.63
N ASN A 121 5.67 24.41 12.70
CA ASN A 121 4.96 24.76 13.93
C ASN A 121 5.83 25.57 14.91
N GLN A 122 7.15 25.61 14.70
CA GLN A 122 8.11 26.31 15.56
C GLN A 122 8.44 27.72 15.07
N ASP A 123 8.01 28.06 13.85
CA ASP A 123 8.03 29.40 13.26
C ASP A 123 6.71 30.14 13.54
#